data_AF-A0A1Y4JKP2-F1
#
_entry.id   AF-A0A1Y4JKP2-F1
#
_cell.length_a   1.000
_cell.length_b   1.000
_cell.length_c   1.000
_cell.angle_alpha   90.00
_cell.angle_beta   90.00
_cell.angle_gamma   90.00
#
_symmetry.space_group_name_H-M   'P 1'
#
loop_
_entity.id
_entity.type
_entity.pdbx_description
1 polymer ?
#
loop_
_entity_poly.entity_id
_entity_poly.type
_entity_poly.pdbx_seq_one_letter_code
_entity_poly.pdbx_strand_id
1 'polypeptide(L)'
;MSQRDRKTLKSYFEKGDVPTEEQFSDLIDSVPNFAEDGIKREDGGWSFYPASDKPLRLSLRESPTSNAVWTLELTSEKNLTITNEQGETVMELAQDKTVTFHGTVRQEGDTPSPAPEPSGGGYITLPADRQWHDLPVDLNREGFGCRVFNIYAAFRNPDLGLNKLTLATAIWQDFAVNKVKSPQKHWWGWSGGVKIRWQVSDRALHLQVRSRRASEKGKIHCRIEEAFKG
;
A
#
# COMPACT_ATOMS: atom_id res chain seq x y z
N MET A 1 44.41 1.26 10.25
CA MET A 1 44.88 1.74 11.57
C MET A 1 43.83 1.38 12.61
N SER A 2 44.23 0.78 13.74
CA SER A 2 43.29 0.39 14.79
C SER A 2 42.86 1.63 15.58
N GLN A 3 41.59 2.04 15.44
CA GLN A 3 41.03 3.15 16.24
C GLN A 3 41.20 2.82 17.73
N ARG A 4 41.95 3.65 18.46
CA ARG A 4 42.13 3.52 19.91
C ARG A 4 40.97 4.21 20.62
N ASP A 5 40.53 3.62 21.73
CA ASP A 5 39.49 4.25 22.52
C ASP A 5 40.00 5.52 23.24
N ARG A 6 39.06 6.36 23.66
CA ARG A 6 39.38 7.62 24.34
C ARG A 6 40.10 7.41 25.68
N LYS A 7 39.95 6.25 26.32
CA LYS A 7 40.62 5.96 27.60
C LYS A 7 42.12 5.76 27.36
N THR A 8 42.45 4.99 26.34
CA THR A 8 43.81 4.73 25.87
C THR A 8 44.46 6.03 25.40
N LEU A 9 43.77 6.81 24.57
CA LEU A 9 44.29 8.11 24.12
C LEU A 9 44.55 9.06 25.29
N LYS A 10 43.66 9.14 26.29
CA LYS A 10 43.86 9.99 27.47
C LYS A 10 45.03 9.55 28.34
N SER A 11 45.30 8.24 28.45
CA SER A 11 46.42 7.75 29.27
C SER A 11 47.79 8.21 28.79
N TYR A 12 47.94 8.61 27.51
CA TYR A 12 49.19 9.15 26.99
C TYR A 12 49.49 10.57 27.47
N PHE A 13 48.50 11.28 28.03
CA PHE A 13 48.59 12.70 28.43
C PHE A 13 48.40 12.87 29.94
N GLU A 14 48.62 11.83 30.74
CA GLU A 14 48.57 11.92 32.19
C GLU A 14 49.76 12.73 32.74
N LYS A 15 49.58 13.27 33.95
CA LYS A 15 50.57 14.17 34.54
C LYS A 15 51.88 13.44 34.77
N GLY A 16 52.93 13.87 34.07
CA GLY A 16 54.26 13.30 34.16
C GLY A 16 54.68 12.54 32.91
N ASP A 17 53.73 12.23 32.03
CA ASP A 17 54.00 11.60 30.75
C ASP A 17 54.35 12.63 29.67
N VAL A 18 55.22 12.24 28.74
CA VAL A 18 55.56 13.02 27.55
C VAL A 18 55.10 12.21 26.32
N PRO A 19 53.98 12.59 25.68
CA PRO A 19 53.46 11.85 24.55
C PRO A 19 54.43 11.87 23.36
N THR A 20 54.49 10.77 22.60
CA THR A 20 55.27 10.70 21.37
C THR A 20 54.55 11.36 20.19
N GLU A 21 55.29 11.66 19.12
CA GLU A 21 54.72 12.15 17.86
C GLU A 21 53.63 11.22 17.32
N GLU A 22 53.86 9.89 17.37
CA GLU A 22 52.89 8.89 16.93
C GLU A 22 51.60 8.94 17.78
N GLN A 23 51.72 9.09 19.10
CA GLN A 23 50.54 9.22 19.98
C GLN A 23 49.75 10.51 19.73
N PHE A 24 50.42 11.59 19.31
CA PHE A 24 49.76 12.82 18.86
C PHE A 24 49.06 12.62 17.51
N SER A 25 49.70 11.95 16.55
CA SER A 25 49.08 11.59 15.26
C SER A 25 47.82 10.75 15.48
N ASP A 26 47.91 9.73 16.34
CA ASP A 26 46.76 8.88 16.69
C ASP A 26 45.59 9.68 17.29
N LEU A 27 45.88 10.73 18.07
CA LEU A 27 44.84 11.62 18.59
C LEU A 27 44.20 12.46 17.48
N ILE A 28 45.00 13.06 16.60
CA ILE A 28 44.52 13.87 15.47
C ILE A 28 43.63 13.03 14.56
N ASP A 29 44.09 11.84 14.19
CA ASP A 29 43.39 10.92 13.30
C ASP A 29 42.13 10.29 13.95
N SER A 30 41.97 10.43 15.27
CA SER A 30 40.78 9.93 16.00
C SER A 30 39.60 10.90 16.00
N VAL A 31 39.80 12.15 15.56
CA VAL A 31 38.78 13.21 15.56
C VAL A 31 38.34 13.51 14.13
N PRO A 32 37.03 13.64 13.84
CA PRO A 32 36.57 14.07 12.53
C PRO A 32 37.12 15.43 12.14
N ASN A 33 37.65 15.55 10.92
CA ASN A 33 38.17 16.78 10.34
C ASN A 33 37.07 17.47 9.52
N PHE A 34 36.67 18.68 9.91
CA PHE A 34 35.61 19.42 9.23
C PHE A 34 35.95 19.83 7.79
N ALA A 35 37.23 20.02 7.45
CA ALA A 35 37.63 20.38 6.10
C ALA A 35 37.63 19.17 5.16
N GLU A 36 37.89 17.98 5.69
CA GLU A 36 38.17 16.78 4.88
C GLU A 36 37.02 15.77 4.89
N ASP A 37 36.28 15.64 6.00
CA ASP A 37 35.29 14.56 6.20
C ASP A 37 33.87 14.91 5.73
N GLY A 38 33.64 16.11 5.20
CA GLY A 38 32.31 16.49 4.72
C GLY A 38 31.31 16.78 5.84
N ILE A 39 31.79 17.17 7.03
CA ILE A 39 30.98 17.40 8.23
C ILE A 39 31.18 18.84 8.70
N LYS A 40 30.09 19.54 9.02
CA LYS A 40 30.12 20.89 9.58
C LYS A 40 29.18 21.00 10.77
N ARG A 41 29.64 21.62 11.86
CA ARG A 41 28.78 21.98 12.99
C ARG A 41 27.96 23.22 12.61
N GLU A 42 26.65 23.17 12.87
CA GLU A 42 25.76 24.33 12.72
C GLU A 42 25.04 24.62 14.04
N ASP A 43 24.44 25.79 14.15
CA ASP A 43 23.63 26.16 15.32
C ASP A 43 22.50 25.14 15.49
N GLY A 44 22.59 24.36 16.56
CA GLY A 44 21.62 23.31 16.89
C GLY A 44 21.81 21.96 16.17
N GLY A 45 22.85 21.77 15.35
CA GLY A 45 22.94 20.56 14.53
C GLY A 45 24.28 20.22 13.87
N TRP A 46 24.19 19.31 12.92
CA TRP A 46 25.28 18.84 12.08
C TRP A 46 24.82 18.86 10.62
N SER A 47 25.65 19.41 9.75
CA SER A 47 25.50 19.38 8.30
C SER A 47 26.48 18.39 7.72
N PHE A 48 26.00 17.58 6.78
CA PHE A 48 26.78 16.60 6.04
C PHE A 48 26.74 16.94 4.55
N TYR A 49 27.87 16.83 3.87
CA TYR A 49 28.01 17.05 2.44
C TYR A 49 28.99 16.04 1.86
N PRO A 50 28.88 15.69 0.57
CA PRO A 50 29.79 14.73 -0.04
C PRO A 50 31.21 15.27 -0.01
N ALA A 51 32.10 14.55 0.69
CA ALA A 51 33.53 14.75 0.57
C ALA A 51 33.99 14.01 -0.70
N SER A 52 34.39 14.74 -1.75
CA SER A 52 34.75 14.25 -3.12
C SER A 52 33.58 13.91 -4.06
N ASP A 53 33.88 13.33 -5.23
CA ASP A 53 32.93 12.92 -6.28
C ASP A 53 32.01 11.74 -5.91
N LYS A 54 32.03 11.31 -4.64
CA LYS A 54 31.18 10.21 -4.15
C LYS A 54 29.85 10.75 -3.63
N PRO A 55 28.74 10.02 -3.79
CA PRO A 55 27.45 10.42 -3.21
C PRO A 55 27.54 10.46 -1.69
N LEU A 56 26.82 11.42 -1.07
CA LEU A 56 26.71 11.48 0.39
C LEU A 56 25.88 10.29 0.87
N ARG A 57 26.51 9.40 1.63
CA ARG A 57 25.90 8.18 2.16
C ARG A 57 26.10 8.09 3.67
N LEU A 58 25.01 7.96 4.41
CA LEU A 58 24.98 7.76 5.86
C LEU A 58 24.56 6.33 6.16
N SER A 59 25.39 5.58 6.88
CA SER A 59 25.09 4.20 7.27
C SER A 59 24.78 4.11 8.77
N LEU A 60 23.62 3.56 9.11
CA LEU A 60 23.22 3.24 10.47
C LEU A 60 23.55 1.77 10.76
N ARG A 61 24.29 1.51 11.84
CA ARG A 61 24.80 0.19 12.24
C ARG A 61 24.37 -0.11 13.67
N GLU A 62 24.16 -1.40 13.98
CA GLU A 62 23.91 -1.84 15.35
C GLU A 62 25.17 -1.84 16.21
N SER A 63 26.33 -2.05 15.59
CA SER A 63 27.64 -1.98 16.27
C SER A 63 28.70 -1.39 15.34
N PRO A 64 29.86 -0.93 15.87
CA PRO A 64 30.92 -0.34 15.06
C PRO A 64 31.47 -1.27 13.97
N THR A 65 31.38 -2.58 14.16
CA THR A 65 31.92 -3.60 13.25
C THR A 65 30.86 -4.32 12.42
N SER A 66 29.57 -4.15 12.71
CA SER A 66 28.49 -4.79 11.94
C SER A 66 28.29 -4.11 10.59
N ASN A 67 27.63 -4.80 9.67
CA ASN A 67 27.12 -4.18 8.45
C ASN A 67 26.09 -3.08 8.77
N ALA A 68 25.83 -2.23 7.77
CA ALA A 68 24.78 -1.22 7.87
C ALA A 68 23.40 -1.88 7.81
N VAL A 69 22.56 -1.59 8.79
CA VAL A 69 21.16 -2.05 8.84
C VAL A 69 20.26 -1.09 8.07
N TRP A 70 20.64 0.19 8.01
CA TRP A 70 19.99 1.19 7.15
C TRP A 70 21.04 2.05 6.48
N THR A 71 20.78 2.44 5.25
CA THR A 71 21.58 3.44 4.55
C THR A 71 20.70 4.55 4.01
N LEU A 72 21.10 5.79 4.25
CA LEU A 72 20.49 6.99 3.68
C LEU A 72 21.45 7.58 2.66
N GLU A 73 20.98 7.89 1.46
CA GLU A 73 21.83 8.42 0.39
C GLU A 73 21.18 9.62 -0.30
N LEU A 74 21.99 10.66 -0.52
CA LEU A 74 21.60 11.82 -1.33
C LEU A 74 22.03 11.58 -2.78
N THR A 75 21.06 11.48 -3.69
CA THR A 75 21.32 11.23 -5.12
C THR A 75 21.81 12.48 -5.85
N SER A 76 22.28 12.32 -7.08
CA SER A 76 22.64 13.43 -7.98
C SER A 76 21.49 14.41 -8.23
N GLU A 77 20.25 13.92 -8.18
CA GLU A 77 19.01 14.69 -8.34
C GLU A 77 18.57 15.37 -7.04
N LYS A 78 19.36 15.27 -5.97
CA LYS A 78 19.06 15.77 -4.62
C LYS A 78 17.86 15.07 -3.96
N ASN A 79 17.57 13.84 -4.35
CA ASN A 79 16.58 13.01 -3.68
C ASN A 79 17.23 12.26 -2.51
N LEU A 80 16.46 11.93 -1.48
CA LEU A 80 16.91 11.09 -0.38
C LEU A 80 16.37 9.67 -0.55
N THR A 81 17.25 8.69 -0.67
CA THR A 81 16.88 7.28 -0.71
C THR A 81 17.21 6.60 0.62
N ILE A 82 16.35 5.67 1.04
CA ILE A 82 16.54 4.85 2.24
C ILE A 82 16.54 3.39 1.82
N THR A 83 17.61 2.68 2.16
CA THR A 83 17.77 1.25 1.87
C THR A 83 17.89 0.42 3.15
N ASN A 84 17.30 -0.77 3.12
CA ASN A 84 17.35 -1.74 4.21
C ASN A 84 18.69 -2.50 4.26
N GLU A 85 18.83 -3.37 5.25
CA GLU A 85 20.01 -4.22 5.46
C GLU A 85 20.35 -5.09 4.23
N GLN A 86 19.34 -5.48 3.46
CA GLN A 86 19.47 -6.29 2.25
C GLN A 86 19.92 -5.45 1.03
N GLY A 87 20.04 -4.13 1.17
CA GLY A 87 20.39 -3.21 0.09
C GLY A 87 19.22 -2.86 -0.83
N GLU A 88 17.99 -3.15 -0.43
CA GLU A 88 16.78 -2.82 -1.17
C GLU A 88 16.30 -1.41 -0.79
N THR A 89 16.00 -0.57 -1.77
CA THR A 89 15.35 0.73 -1.53
C THR A 89 13.96 0.50 -0.98
N VAL A 90 13.66 1.08 0.19
CA VAL A 90 12.34 1.02 0.83
C VAL A 90 11.55 2.32 0.69
N MET A 91 12.25 3.45 0.58
CA MET A 91 11.62 4.77 0.47
C MET A 91 12.51 5.74 -0.31
N GLU A 92 11.88 6.59 -1.12
CA GLU A 92 12.52 7.71 -1.80
C GLU A 92 11.75 8.99 -1.54
N LEU A 93 12.46 10.08 -1.21
CA LEU A 93 11.91 11.42 -1.00
C LEU A 93 12.49 12.36 -2.06
N ALA A 94 11.62 12.95 -2.87
CA ALA A 94 11.99 13.89 -3.91
C ALA A 94 11.69 15.35 -3.51
N GLN A 95 12.42 16.29 -4.13
CA GLN A 95 12.29 17.72 -3.83
C GLN A 95 10.94 18.32 -4.25
N ASP A 96 10.23 17.67 -5.17
CA ASP A 96 8.89 18.06 -5.62
C ASP A 96 7.77 17.60 -4.65
N LYS A 97 8.15 17.11 -3.46
CA LYS A 97 7.28 16.55 -2.41
C LYS A 97 6.70 15.17 -2.75
N THR A 98 7.21 14.51 -3.79
CA THR A 98 6.87 13.12 -4.07
C THR A 98 7.55 12.21 -3.05
N VAL A 99 6.79 11.26 -2.51
CA VAL A 99 7.27 10.20 -1.62
C VAL A 99 6.92 8.87 -2.25
N THR A 100 7.93 8.05 -2.53
CA THR A 100 7.76 6.72 -3.11
C THR A 100 8.06 5.68 -2.04
N PHE A 101 7.14 4.75 -1.81
CA PHE A 101 7.35 3.60 -0.92
C PHE A 101 7.51 2.33 -1.76
N HIS A 102 8.56 1.58 -1.47
CA HIS A 102 8.85 0.30 -2.09
C HIS A 102 8.52 -0.81 -1.09
N GLY A 103 7.24 -1.18 -1.01
CA GLY A 103 6.75 -2.18 -0.07
C GLY A 103 5.31 -1.95 0.34
N THR A 104 4.92 -2.52 1.48
CA THR A 104 3.59 -2.31 2.08
C THR A 104 3.67 -1.24 3.15
N VAL A 105 2.91 -0.16 2.99
CA VAL A 105 2.72 0.85 4.03
C VAL A 105 1.60 0.38 4.96
N ARG A 106 1.87 0.36 6.27
CA ARG A 106 0.87 0.10 7.31
C ARG A 106 0.68 1.38 8.12
N GLN A 107 -0.56 1.82 8.28
CA GLN A 107 -0.86 2.97 9.12
C GLN A 107 -0.98 2.52 10.57
N GLU A 108 -0.51 3.32 11.53
CA GLU A 108 -0.67 3.02 12.95
C GLU A 108 -2.17 2.86 13.28
N GLY A 109 -2.58 1.64 13.68
CA GLY A 109 -3.99 1.21 13.77
C GLY A 109 -4.35 0.05 12.83
N ASP A 110 -3.51 -0.29 11.85
CA ASP A 110 -3.60 -1.51 11.05
C ASP A 110 -3.26 -2.74 11.90
N THR A 111 -4.25 -3.18 12.68
CA THR A 111 -4.32 -4.61 13.01
C THR A 111 -4.40 -5.35 11.67
N PRO A 112 -3.71 -6.49 11.46
CA PRO A 112 -4.00 -7.37 10.33
C PRO A 112 -5.40 -7.99 10.55
N SER A 113 -6.42 -7.15 10.39
CA SER A 113 -7.81 -7.54 10.29
C SER A 113 -7.93 -8.29 8.96
N PRO A 114 -8.68 -9.39 8.89
CA PRO A 114 -9.03 -9.98 7.61
C PRO A 114 -9.61 -8.87 6.74
N ALA A 115 -8.80 -8.47 5.75
CA ALA A 115 -9.07 -7.59 4.62
C ALA A 115 -10.45 -6.90 4.71
N PRO A 116 -10.55 -5.59 5.01
CA PRO A 116 -11.79 -4.95 5.45
C PRO A 116 -12.96 -5.33 4.53
N GLU A 117 -13.92 -6.07 5.06
CA GLU A 117 -15.22 -6.24 4.42
C GLU A 117 -15.92 -4.89 4.44
N PRO A 118 -16.76 -4.55 3.43
CA PRO A 118 -17.45 -3.26 3.41
C PRO A 118 -18.23 -3.05 4.71
N SER A 119 -17.75 -2.12 5.54
CA SER A 119 -18.33 -1.77 6.82
C SER A 119 -19.48 -0.79 6.61
N GLY A 120 -20.68 -1.33 6.43
CA GLY A 120 -21.91 -0.58 6.33
C GLY A 120 -23.11 -1.52 6.28
N GLY A 121 -24.23 -1.14 6.90
CA GLY A 121 -25.49 -1.88 6.74
C GLY A 121 -25.92 -1.94 5.28
N GLY A 122 -26.53 -3.04 4.85
CA GLY A 122 -27.12 -3.19 3.51
C GLY A 122 -26.23 -3.83 2.44
N TYR A 123 -25.05 -4.34 2.79
CA TYR A 123 -24.27 -5.22 1.91
C TYR A 123 -24.63 -6.69 2.17
N ILE A 124 -24.75 -7.46 1.10
CA ILE A 124 -24.79 -8.92 1.14
C ILE A 124 -23.48 -9.48 0.60
N THR A 125 -23.06 -10.61 1.15
CA THR A 125 -21.84 -11.31 0.74
C THR A 125 -22.22 -12.63 0.12
N LEU A 126 -21.77 -12.85 -1.12
CA LEU A 126 -22.03 -14.06 -1.91
C LEU A 126 -20.70 -14.72 -2.30
N PRO A 127 -20.65 -16.05 -2.44
CA PRO A 127 -19.43 -16.74 -2.84
C PRO A 127 -19.06 -16.44 -4.31
N ALA A 128 -17.76 -16.42 -4.60
CA ALA A 128 -17.24 -16.26 -5.95
C ALA A 128 -17.11 -17.61 -6.71
N ASP A 129 -18.09 -18.49 -6.60
CA ASP A 129 -18.06 -19.88 -7.08
C ASP A 129 -18.44 -20.07 -8.56
N ARG A 130 -18.74 -18.98 -9.28
CA ARG A 130 -19.23 -18.95 -10.67
C ARG A 130 -20.65 -19.53 -10.84
N GLN A 131 -21.34 -19.83 -9.75
CA GLN A 131 -22.76 -20.21 -9.70
C GLN A 131 -23.64 -18.96 -9.59
N TRP A 132 -24.90 -19.09 -10.01
CA TRP A 132 -25.87 -17.98 -9.92
C TRP A 132 -26.52 -17.97 -8.55
N HIS A 133 -26.48 -16.81 -7.90
CA HIS A 133 -27.10 -16.57 -6.59
C HIS A 133 -28.20 -15.52 -6.75
N ASP A 134 -29.33 -15.74 -6.09
CA ASP A 134 -30.45 -14.81 -6.09
C ASP A 134 -30.15 -13.59 -5.22
N LEU A 135 -30.45 -12.42 -5.76
CA LEU A 135 -30.39 -11.16 -5.04
C LEU A 135 -31.71 -10.93 -4.30
N PRO A 136 -31.69 -10.47 -3.03
CA PRO A 136 -32.88 -10.27 -2.22
C PRO A 136 -33.62 -8.99 -2.65
N VAL A 137 -34.29 -9.03 -3.79
CA VAL A 137 -35.18 -7.96 -4.26
C VAL A 137 -36.62 -8.36 -4.03
N ASP A 138 -37.41 -7.46 -3.44
CA ASP A 138 -38.85 -7.64 -3.35
C ASP A 138 -39.49 -7.34 -4.72
N LEU A 139 -40.18 -8.32 -5.28
CA LEU A 139 -40.91 -8.22 -6.55
C LEU A 139 -42.41 -8.42 -6.35
N ASN A 140 -42.94 -8.19 -5.16
CA ASN A 140 -44.39 -8.22 -4.92
C ASN A 140 -45.11 -7.32 -5.93
N ARG A 141 -46.22 -7.83 -6.49
CA ARG A 141 -47.02 -7.18 -7.56
C ARG A 141 -47.90 -6.03 -7.04
N GLU A 142 -47.48 -5.36 -5.97
CA GLU A 142 -48.17 -4.17 -5.48
C GLU A 142 -47.71 -2.94 -6.28
N GLY A 143 -48.65 -2.22 -6.89
CA GLY A 143 -48.39 -0.98 -7.61
C GLY A 143 -48.50 -1.06 -9.14
N PHE A 144 -47.83 -0.13 -9.82
CA PHE A 144 -47.80 0.12 -11.27
C PHE A 144 -46.88 -0.85 -12.04
N GLY A 145 -46.29 -1.84 -11.37
CA GLY A 145 -45.57 -2.95 -12.00
C GLY A 145 -44.23 -2.57 -12.62
N CYS A 146 -43.59 -1.49 -12.14
CA CYS A 146 -42.28 -1.04 -12.59
C CYS A 146 -41.34 -0.81 -11.40
N ARG A 147 -40.19 -1.48 -11.41
CA ARG A 147 -39.16 -1.30 -10.38
C ARG A 147 -37.78 -1.11 -11.00
N VAL A 148 -36.96 -0.27 -10.37
CA VAL A 148 -35.58 -0.01 -10.80
C VAL A 148 -34.65 -0.20 -9.63
N PHE A 149 -33.63 -1.04 -9.82
CA PHE A 149 -32.63 -1.37 -8.80
C PHE A 149 -31.25 -0.94 -9.27
N ASN A 150 -30.55 -0.15 -8.45
CA ASN A 150 -29.12 0.10 -8.60
C ASN A 150 -28.33 -0.97 -7.85
N ILE A 151 -27.39 -1.60 -8.54
CA ILE A 151 -26.63 -2.74 -8.04
C ILE A 151 -25.15 -2.36 -8.07
N TYR A 152 -24.54 -2.38 -6.88
CA TYR A 152 -23.12 -2.13 -6.67
C TYR A 152 -22.48 -3.44 -6.21
N ALA A 153 -21.77 -4.12 -7.11
CA ALA A 153 -21.19 -5.44 -6.84
C ALA A 153 -19.67 -5.40 -6.94
N ALA A 154 -18.98 -5.55 -5.81
CA ALA A 154 -17.53 -5.65 -5.72
C ALA A 154 -17.11 -7.12 -5.71
N PHE A 155 -16.36 -7.54 -6.72
CA PHE A 155 -15.69 -8.83 -6.74
C PHE A 155 -14.28 -8.67 -6.17
N ARG A 156 -14.00 -9.39 -5.07
CA ARG A 156 -12.69 -9.40 -4.42
C ARG A 156 -12.12 -10.81 -4.45
N ASN A 157 -10.89 -10.94 -4.95
CA ASN A 157 -10.12 -12.17 -4.90
C ASN A 157 -8.76 -11.90 -4.23
N PRO A 158 -8.58 -12.32 -2.97
CA PRO A 158 -7.31 -12.14 -2.25
C PRO A 158 -6.12 -12.80 -2.91
N ASP A 159 -6.29 -14.01 -3.48
CA ASP A 159 -5.18 -14.78 -4.06
C ASP A 159 -4.62 -14.12 -5.33
N LEU A 160 -5.44 -13.34 -6.05
CA LEU A 160 -5.04 -12.64 -7.28
C LEU A 160 -4.80 -11.13 -7.07
N GLY A 161 -4.97 -10.61 -5.85
CA GLY A 161 -4.94 -9.16 -5.59
C GLY A 161 -5.99 -8.37 -6.38
N LEU A 162 -7.05 -9.03 -6.88
CA LEU A 162 -8.03 -8.41 -7.77
C LEU A 162 -9.19 -7.83 -6.96
N ASN A 163 -9.44 -6.54 -7.17
CA ASN A 163 -10.65 -5.86 -6.73
C ASN A 163 -11.33 -5.21 -7.93
N LYS A 164 -12.55 -5.63 -8.28
CA LYS A 164 -13.30 -5.08 -9.41
C LYS A 164 -14.72 -4.71 -8.99
N LEU A 165 -15.05 -3.44 -9.11
CA LEU A 165 -16.40 -2.94 -8.90
C LEU A 165 -17.22 -2.99 -10.20
N THR A 166 -18.41 -3.57 -10.10
CA THR A 166 -19.43 -3.55 -11.15
C THR A 166 -20.62 -2.71 -10.72
N LEU A 167 -20.97 -1.72 -11.53
CA LEU A 167 -22.20 -0.94 -11.38
C LEU A 167 -23.22 -1.39 -12.43
N ALA A 168 -24.45 -1.68 -12.02
CA ALA A 168 -25.53 -2.04 -12.92
C ALA A 168 -26.88 -1.48 -12.45
N THR A 169 -27.78 -1.26 -13.40
CA THR A 169 -29.18 -0.92 -13.17
C THR A 169 -30.05 -2.04 -13.70
N ALA A 170 -30.77 -2.72 -12.83
CA ALA A 170 -31.76 -3.72 -13.19
C ALA A 170 -33.15 -3.07 -13.23
N ILE A 171 -33.85 -3.25 -14.34
CA ILE A 171 -35.17 -2.70 -14.59
C ILE A 171 -36.13 -3.88 -14.71
N TRP A 172 -37.11 -3.91 -13.82
CA TRP A 172 -38.24 -4.82 -13.84
C TRP A 172 -39.49 -4.09 -14.35
N GLN A 173 -40.16 -4.69 -15.34
CA GLN A 173 -41.39 -4.18 -15.95
C GLN A 173 -42.34 -5.36 -16.13
N ASP A 174 -43.42 -5.41 -15.35
CA ASP A 174 -44.35 -6.55 -15.27
C ASP A 174 -44.84 -7.02 -16.66
N PHE A 175 -45.13 -6.08 -17.57
CA PHE A 175 -45.67 -6.33 -18.91
C PHE A 175 -44.65 -6.25 -20.06
N ALA A 176 -43.35 -6.09 -19.76
CA ALA A 176 -42.32 -5.86 -20.77
C ALA A 176 -41.02 -6.65 -20.52
N VAL A 177 -40.05 -6.49 -21.42
CA VAL A 177 -38.76 -7.18 -21.32
C VAL A 177 -37.93 -6.57 -20.20
N ASN A 178 -37.68 -7.36 -19.15
CA ASN A 178 -36.77 -7.02 -18.06
C ASN A 178 -35.34 -6.86 -18.57
N LYS A 179 -34.66 -5.81 -18.13
CA LYS A 179 -33.33 -5.43 -18.64
C LYS A 179 -32.36 -5.22 -17.51
N VAL A 180 -31.08 -5.51 -17.79
CA VAL A 180 -29.98 -5.07 -16.96
C VAL A 180 -29.05 -4.21 -17.81
N LYS A 181 -28.83 -2.98 -17.39
CA LYS A 181 -27.92 -2.02 -18.02
C LYS A 181 -26.71 -1.81 -17.12
N SER A 182 -25.57 -1.49 -17.71
CA SER A 182 -24.38 -1.11 -16.96
C SER A 182 -23.65 -0.02 -17.75
N PRO A 183 -23.18 1.07 -17.11
CA PRO A 183 -22.32 2.05 -17.75
C PRO A 183 -20.95 1.44 -18.14
N GLN A 184 -20.59 0.30 -17.56
CA GLN A 184 -19.36 -0.44 -17.81
C GLN A 184 -19.52 -1.48 -18.96
N LYS A 185 -20.57 -1.36 -19.78
CA LYS A 185 -20.79 -2.20 -20.96
C LYS A 185 -20.06 -1.63 -22.17
N HIS A 186 -19.29 -2.45 -22.88
CA HIS A 186 -18.61 -2.12 -24.14
C HIS A 186 -19.01 -3.12 -25.24
N TRP A 187 -18.51 -2.95 -26.48
CA TRP A 187 -18.98 -3.72 -27.64
C TRP A 187 -18.74 -5.24 -27.55
N TRP A 188 -17.71 -5.72 -26.84
CA TRP A 188 -17.48 -7.16 -26.56
C TRP A 188 -18.12 -7.68 -25.24
N GLY A 189 -19.08 -6.94 -24.67
CA GLY A 189 -19.84 -7.37 -23.49
C GLY A 189 -19.64 -6.48 -22.24
N TRP A 190 -19.67 -7.09 -21.05
CA TRP A 190 -19.58 -6.36 -19.79
C TRP A 190 -18.13 -6.30 -19.29
N SER A 191 -17.65 -5.12 -18.89
CA SER A 191 -16.44 -5.00 -18.06
C SER A 191 -16.84 -5.07 -16.58
N GLY A 192 -16.22 -5.98 -15.83
CA GLY A 192 -16.60 -6.26 -14.44
C GLY A 192 -16.17 -7.64 -13.96
N GLY A 193 -16.10 -7.83 -12.63
CA GLY A 193 -15.78 -9.13 -12.01
C GLY A 193 -16.96 -10.09 -11.92
N VAL A 194 -18.18 -9.58 -12.11
CA VAL A 194 -19.44 -10.32 -11.98
C VAL A 194 -20.31 -10.23 -13.23
N LYS A 195 -21.35 -11.07 -13.29
CA LYS A 195 -22.44 -11.00 -14.27
C LYS A 195 -23.77 -10.92 -13.51
N ILE A 196 -24.71 -10.16 -14.04
CA ILE A 196 -26.05 -9.98 -13.48
C ILE A 196 -27.08 -10.32 -14.55
N ARG A 197 -28.18 -10.97 -14.18
CA ARG A 197 -29.28 -11.29 -15.11
C ARG A 197 -30.63 -11.34 -14.41
N TRP A 198 -31.69 -11.21 -15.19
CA TRP A 198 -33.02 -11.68 -14.83
C TRP A 198 -33.16 -13.14 -15.27
N GLN A 199 -33.72 -14.00 -14.42
CA GLN A 199 -33.95 -15.41 -14.71
C GLN A 199 -35.28 -15.86 -14.11
N VAL A 200 -36.10 -16.55 -14.90
CA VAL A 200 -37.30 -17.21 -14.37
C VAL A 200 -36.90 -18.60 -13.86
N SER A 201 -37.27 -18.91 -12.62
CA SER A 201 -37.16 -20.24 -11.99
C SER A 201 -38.39 -20.49 -11.13
N ASP A 202 -38.96 -21.69 -11.19
CA ASP A 202 -40.14 -22.09 -10.38
C ASP A 202 -41.32 -21.12 -10.45
N ARG A 203 -41.59 -20.58 -11.65
CA ARG A 203 -42.64 -19.58 -11.93
C ARG A 203 -42.45 -18.23 -11.24
N ALA A 204 -41.31 -18.00 -10.59
CA ALA A 204 -40.90 -16.71 -10.04
C ALA A 204 -39.77 -16.10 -10.88
N LEU A 205 -39.75 -14.78 -10.97
CA LEU A 205 -38.65 -14.04 -11.60
C LEU A 205 -37.61 -13.69 -10.54
N HIS A 206 -36.34 -13.98 -10.83
CA HIS A 206 -35.23 -13.74 -9.93
C HIS A 206 -34.21 -12.81 -10.57
N LEU A 207 -33.70 -11.87 -9.80
CA LEU A 207 -32.51 -11.11 -10.15
C LEU A 207 -31.30 -11.85 -9.61
N GLN A 208 -30.37 -12.25 -10.47
CA GLN A 208 -29.25 -13.11 -10.09
C GLN A 208 -27.90 -12.46 -10.35
N VAL A 209 -26.91 -12.80 -9.52
CA VAL A 209 -25.51 -12.42 -9.70
C VAL A 209 -24.61 -13.65 -9.66
N ARG A 210 -23.48 -13.58 -10.38
CA ARG A 210 -22.39 -14.57 -10.25
C ARG A 210 -21.02 -13.97 -10.56
N SER A 211 -19.96 -14.60 -10.07
CA SER A 211 -18.59 -14.26 -10.47
C SER A 211 -18.31 -14.72 -11.91
N ARG A 212 -17.41 -14.01 -12.60
CA ARG A 212 -16.90 -14.44 -13.92
C ARG A 212 -15.88 -15.57 -13.84
N ARG A 213 -15.10 -15.59 -12.76
CA ARG A 213 -14.08 -16.59 -12.46
C ARG A 213 -14.41 -17.22 -11.12
N ALA A 214 -14.25 -18.53 -11.04
CA ALA A 214 -14.34 -19.25 -9.78
C ALA A 214 -13.13 -18.88 -8.90
N SER A 215 -13.35 -18.73 -7.61
CA SER A 215 -12.29 -18.51 -6.61
C SER A 215 -12.78 -19.03 -5.27
N GLU A 216 -11.98 -19.89 -4.63
CA GLU A 216 -12.32 -20.48 -3.33
C GLU A 216 -12.37 -19.44 -2.22
N LYS A 217 -11.42 -18.48 -2.23
CA LYS A 217 -11.36 -17.37 -1.25
C LYS A 217 -12.04 -16.09 -1.72
N GLY A 218 -12.55 -16.08 -2.95
CA GLY A 218 -13.17 -14.89 -3.54
C GLY A 218 -14.57 -14.65 -2.99
N LYS A 219 -14.93 -13.38 -2.83
CA LYS A 219 -16.26 -12.95 -2.40
C LYS A 219 -16.82 -11.89 -3.33
N ILE A 220 -18.14 -11.87 -3.46
CA ILE A 220 -18.89 -10.80 -4.10
C ILE A 220 -19.62 -10.05 -2.98
N HIS A 221 -19.26 -8.80 -2.76
CA HIS A 221 -20.01 -7.91 -1.87
C HIS A 221 -20.95 -7.07 -2.72
N CYS A 222 -22.25 -7.20 -2.50
CA CYS A 222 -23.29 -6.56 -3.28
C CYS A 222 -24.13 -5.63 -2.40
N ARG A 223 -24.41 -4.43 -2.87
CA ARG A 223 -25.42 -3.53 -2.31
C ARG A 223 -26.46 -3.24 -3.37
N ILE A 224 -27.72 -3.26 -2.97
CA ILE A 224 -28.86 -3.05 -3.86
C ILE A 224 -29.68 -1.90 -3.30
N GLU A 225 -30.01 -0.95 -4.16
CA GLU A 225 -30.86 0.19 -3.82
C GLU A 225 -32.05 0.22 -4.78
N GLU A 226 -33.28 0.18 -4.26
CA GLU A 226 -34.47 0.39 -5.06
C GLU A 226 -34.61 1.90 -5.36
N ALA A 227 -34.29 2.28 -6.59
CA ALA A 227 -34.30 3.66 -7.06
C ALA A 227 -35.70 4.12 -7.49
N PHE A 228 -36.59 3.19 -7.81
CA PHE A 228 -37.97 3.47 -8.19
C PHE A 228 -38.87 2.27 -7.87
N LYS A 229 -40.01 2.53 -7.22
CA LYS A 229 -41.10 1.59 -6.96
C LYS A 229 -42.40 2.25 -7.41
N GLY A 230 -42.90 1.82 -8.57
CA GLY A 230 -44.17 2.28 -9.16
C GLY A 230 -45.29 1.34 -8.82
#